data_AF-A0A940DIY6-F1
#
_entry.id   AF-A0A940DIY6-F1
#
_cell.length_a   1.000
_cell.length_b   1.000
_cell.length_c   1.000
_cell.angle_alpha   90.00
_cell.angle_beta   90.00
_cell.angle_gamma   90.00
#
_symmetry.space_group_name_H-M   'P 1'
#
loop_
_entity.id
_entity.type
_entity.pdbx_description
1 polymer ?
#
loop_
_entity_poly.entity_id
_entity_poly.type
_entity_poly.pdbx_seq_one_letter_code
_entity_poly.pdbx_strand_id
1 'polypeptide(L)'
;MDQERYKKYFYTNENNFSIDNIDDYYGSGKGEKRAVNMAFNDMAVRTLKKATDDEGGDGAVEKERALTYLRDSFYAYFHKGGEIDTVDGRKSYDVMSREGFDEWHKAVCTEFLTLFNEDNRKIYQPVAYGKAQKAVNMVFKYLYCYDGAEKYTDEGYFAHCHMALDNLTLNWYKKEVAYPPTDCAWSDLKYGAYIEIQTNIRNYLKGSSSPLPSNALEAEFYV
;
A
#
# COMPACT_ATOMS: atom_id res chain seq x y z
N MET A 1 3.37 -10.45 -18.13
CA MET A 1 2.07 -11.11 -17.88
C MET A 1 1.01 -10.07 -18.19
N ASP A 2 0.01 -10.37 -19.02
CA ASP A 2 -0.92 -9.37 -19.58
C ASP A 2 -1.85 -8.77 -18.50
N GLN A 3 -2.06 -7.45 -18.51
CA GLN A 3 -2.89 -6.70 -17.55
C GLN A 3 -4.33 -7.26 -17.50
N GLU A 4 -4.85 -7.68 -18.66
CA GLU A 4 -6.12 -8.42 -18.83
C GLU A 4 -6.13 -9.76 -18.07
N ARG A 5 -5.00 -10.46 -18.05
CA ARG A 5 -4.86 -11.76 -17.39
C ARG A 5 -4.79 -11.62 -15.86
N TYR A 6 -4.30 -10.48 -15.36
CA TYR A 6 -4.26 -10.18 -13.93
C TYR A 6 -5.61 -9.68 -13.40
N LYS A 7 -6.30 -8.82 -14.17
CA LYS A 7 -7.72 -8.49 -13.93
C LYS A 7 -8.58 -9.75 -13.89
N LYS A 8 -8.35 -10.67 -14.84
CA LYS A 8 -8.99 -11.99 -14.89
C LYS A 8 -8.62 -12.89 -13.70
N TYR A 9 -7.35 -12.91 -13.26
CA TYR A 9 -6.90 -13.70 -12.10
C TYR A 9 -7.65 -13.32 -10.82
N PHE A 10 -7.85 -12.02 -10.57
CA PHE A 10 -8.68 -11.56 -9.46
C PHE A 10 -10.16 -11.88 -9.64
N TYR A 11 -10.67 -11.78 -10.87
CA TYR A 11 -12.04 -12.19 -11.20
C TYR A 11 -12.31 -13.69 -10.97
N THR A 12 -11.31 -14.55 -11.19
CA THR A 12 -11.51 -16.01 -11.20
C THR A 12 -11.08 -16.74 -9.93
N ASN A 13 -10.10 -16.26 -9.17
CA ASN A 13 -9.54 -16.99 -8.03
C ASN A 13 -10.19 -16.66 -6.67
N GLU A 14 -11.01 -15.61 -6.60
CA GLU A 14 -11.87 -15.34 -5.45
C GLU A 14 -13.30 -15.16 -5.96
N ASN A 15 -14.16 -16.17 -5.75
CA ASN A 15 -15.57 -16.25 -6.18
C ASN A 15 -16.49 -15.15 -5.59
N ASN A 16 -16.13 -13.86 -5.71
CA ASN A 16 -16.93 -12.71 -5.25
C ASN A 16 -16.60 -11.40 -6.01
N PHE A 17 -16.07 -11.48 -7.22
CA PHE A 17 -15.84 -10.35 -8.12
C PHE A 17 -17.06 -10.00 -9.00
N SER A 18 -18.28 -10.29 -8.53
CA SER A 18 -19.47 -9.56 -9.00
C SER A 18 -19.47 -8.20 -8.28
N ILE A 19 -18.67 -7.26 -8.75
CA ILE A 19 -18.59 -5.93 -8.15
C ILE A 19 -19.69 -5.07 -8.78
N ASP A 20 -20.72 -4.79 -7.98
CA ASP A 20 -21.71 -3.76 -8.29
C ASP A 20 -20.99 -2.40 -8.41
N ASN A 21 -21.46 -1.61 -9.38
CA ASN A 21 -20.93 -0.35 -9.90
C ASN A 21 -20.25 0.57 -8.86
N ILE A 22 -19.06 1.07 -9.21
CA ILE A 22 -18.18 1.93 -8.40
C ILE A 22 -18.85 3.20 -7.85
N ASP A 23 -19.83 3.72 -8.58
CA ASP A 23 -20.53 4.96 -8.25
C ASP A 23 -21.39 4.80 -6.99
N ASP A 24 -21.78 3.57 -6.63
CA ASP A 24 -22.42 3.26 -5.35
C ASP A 24 -21.42 3.15 -4.18
N TYR A 25 -20.11 3.06 -4.46
CA TYR A 25 -19.05 2.72 -3.51
C TYR A 25 -18.12 3.88 -3.14
N TYR A 26 -17.75 4.74 -4.08
CA TYR A 26 -16.84 5.88 -3.80
C TYR A 26 -17.51 7.05 -3.10
N GLY A 27 -18.82 7.25 -3.28
CA GLY A 27 -19.58 8.24 -2.50
C GLY A 27 -19.84 7.82 -1.05
N SER A 28 -19.55 6.55 -0.68
CA SER A 28 -19.90 5.98 0.63
C SER A 28 -18.73 5.35 1.41
N GLY A 29 -17.49 5.38 0.89
CA GLY A 29 -16.29 4.85 1.56
C GLY A 29 -16.18 3.32 1.58
N LYS A 30 -17.00 2.61 0.80
CA LYS A 30 -17.08 1.14 0.81
C LYS A 30 -15.98 0.47 -0.03
N GLY A 31 -15.51 1.12 -1.09
CA GLY A 31 -14.44 0.62 -1.96
C GLY A 31 -13.09 0.59 -1.22
N GLU A 32 -12.75 1.70 -0.57
CA GLU A 32 -11.58 1.86 0.28
C GLU A 32 -11.61 0.84 1.44
N LYS A 33 -12.77 0.68 2.08
CA LYS A 33 -12.97 -0.35 3.11
C LYS A 33 -12.64 -1.75 2.60
N ARG A 34 -13.11 -2.13 1.41
CA ARG A 34 -12.86 -3.45 0.83
C ARG A 34 -11.38 -3.62 0.46
N ALA A 35 -10.77 -2.63 -0.19
CA ALA A 35 -9.36 -2.68 -0.58
C ALA A 35 -8.42 -2.75 0.63
N VAL A 36 -8.70 -1.96 1.68
CA VAL A 36 -7.96 -2.04 2.95
C VAL A 36 -8.10 -3.41 3.61
N ASN A 37 -9.30 -3.98 3.64
CA ASN A 37 -9.49 -5.32 4.19
C ASN A 37 -8.75 -6.40 3.37
N MET A 38 -8.72 -6.28 2.03
CA MET A 38 -7.98 -7.18 1.16
C MET A 38 -6.46 -7.08 1.36
N ALA A 39 -5.91 -5.86 1.32
CA ALA A 39 -4.50 -5.60 1.62
C ALA A 39 -4.11 -6.11 2.99
N PHE A 40 -4.95 -5.87 3.98
CA PHE A 40 -4.69 -6.39 5.30
C PHE A 40 -4.75 -7.92 5.31
N ASN A 41 -5.72 -8.58 4.68
CA ASN A 41 -5.82 -10.05 4.67
C ASN A 41 -4.63 -10.72 3.95
N ASP A 42 -4.19 -10.15 2.82
CA ASP A 42 -3.01 -10.62 2.09
C ASP A 42 -1.75 -10.53 2.96
N MET A 43 -1.67 -9.51 3.82
CA MET A 43 -0.61 -9.39 4.81
C MET A 43 -0.83 -10.21 6.11
N ALA A 44 -2.06 -10.33 6.60
CA ALA A 44 -2.39 -10.67 7.99
C ALA A 44 -2.08 -12.12 8.36
N VAL A 45 -2.06 -13.03 7.39
CA VAL A 45 -1.76 -14.44 7.66
C VAL A 45 -0.32 -14.62 8.17
N ARG A 46 0.59 -13.67 7.92
CA ARG A 46 2.02 -13.83 8.25
C ARG A 46 2.68 -12.64 8.98
N THR A 47 2.03 -11.47 9.04
CA THR A 47 2.74 -10.19 9.27
C THR A 47 2.58 -9.61 10.68
N LEU A 48 1.41 -9.74 11.29
CA LEU A 48 1.10 -9.23 12.64
C LEU A 48 0.97 -10.40 13.61
N LYS A 49 2.13 -10.98 13.95
CA LYS A 49 2.19 -12.03 14.97
C LYS A 49 1.84 -11.42 16.31
N LYS A 50 0.86 -12.01 17.01
CA LYS A 50 0.62 -11.68 18.41
C LYS A 50 1.90 -11.98 19.21
N ALA A 51 2.18 -11.15 20.20
CA ALA A 51 3.32 -11.31 21.09
C ALA A 51 3.14 -12.53 22.03
N THR A 52 1.90 -12.92 22.31
CA THR A 52 1.53 -14.10 23.09
C THR A 52 0.33 -14.82 22.47
N ASP A 53 0.23 -16.14 22.68
CA ASP A 53 -0.91 -16.98 22.24
C ASP A 53 -2.16 -16.79 23.12
N ASP A 54 -2.18 -15.78 23.99
CA ASP A 54 -3.27 -15.57 24.94
C ASP A 54 -4.49 -15.01 24.17
N GLU A 55 -5.51 -15.85 24.03
CA GLU A 55 -6.71 -15.59 23.22
C GLU A 55 -7.60 -14.47 23.78
N GLY A 56 -7.30 -13.95 24.98
CA GLY A 56 -8.12 -12.98 25.71
C GLY A 56 -7.75 -11.49 25.56
N GLY A 57 -6.71 -11.14 24.80
CA GLY A 57 -6.25 -9.74 24.66
C GLY A 57 -6.94 -8.94 23.54
N ASP A 58 -7.15 -7.64 23.79
CA ASP A 58 -7.79 -6.58 22.98
C ASP A 58 -7.25 -6.33 21.54
N GLY A 59 -6.50 -7.28 20.98
CA GLY A 59 -5.87 -7.15 19.66
C GLY A 59 -6.86 -6.97 18.51
N ALA A 60 -8.12 -7.36 18.68
CA ALA A 60 -9.17 -7.15 17.68
C ALA A 60 -9.57 -5.67 17.55
N VAL A 61 -9.71 -4.95 18.67
CA VAL A 61 -10.01 -3.51 18.67
C VAL A 61 -8.85 -2.73 18.06
N GLU A 62 -7.63 -3.09 18.43
CA GLU A 62 -6.42 -2.41 17.97
C GLU A 62 -6.12 -2.65 16.49
N LYS A 63 -6.38 -3.87 16.02
CA LYS A 63 -6.44 -4.16 14.59
C LYS A 63 -7.48 -3.29 13.88
N GLU A 64 -8.69 -3.18 14.43
CA GLU A 64 -9.74 -2.36 13.81
C GLU A 64 -9.41 -0.86 13.84
N ARG A 65 -8.70 -0.37 14.85
CA ARG A 65 -8.16 1.01 14.90
C ARG A 65 -7.20 1.26 13.74
N ALA A 66 -6.22 0.37 13.53
CA ALA A 66 -5.28 0.49 12.41
C ALA A 66 -5.96 0.37 11.04
N LEU A 67 -6.94 -0.53 10.91
CA LEU A 67 -7.73 -0.65 9.68
C LEU A 67 -8.56 0.60 9.42
N THR A 68 -9.22 1.13 10.44
CA THR A 68 -10.00 2.37 10.34
C THR A 68 -9.12 3.53 9.92
N TYR A 69 -7.95 3.67 10.55
CA TYR A 69 -6.97 4.68 10.17
C TYR A 69 -6.58 4.60 8.68
N LEU A 70 -6.27 3.40 8.18
CA LEU A 70 -5.95 3.22 6.76
C LEU A 70 -7.15 3.60 5.88
N ARG A 71 -8.36 3.14 6.22
CA ARG A 71 -9.58 3.46 5.45
C ARG A 71 -9.80 4.97 5.36
N ASP A 72 -9.71 5.67 6.47
CA ASP A 72 -9.91 7.11 6.54
C ASP A 72 -8.81 7.86 5.77
N SER A 73 -7.56 7.39 5.86
CA SER A 73 -6.44 7.95 5.11
C SER A 73 -6.63 7.82 3.60
N PHE A 74 -7.03 6.63 3.12
CA PHE A 74 -7.30 6.41 1.70
C PHE A 74 -8.55 7.17 1.23
N TYR A 75 -9.60 7.26 2.04
CA TYR A 75 -10.74 8.10 1.71
C TYR A 75 -10.32 9.56 1.55
N ALA A 76 -9.51 10.08 2.48
CA ALA A 76 -9.04 11.46 2.39
C ALA A 76 -8.08 11.70 1.21
N TYR A 77 -7.29 10.69 0.83
CA TYR A 77 -6.43 10.73 -0.35
C TYR A 77 -7.22 11.09 -1.61
N PHE A 78 -8.37 10.43 -1.85
CA PHE A 78 -9.17 10.64 -3.05
C PHE A 78 -10.20 11.77 -2.94
N HIS A 79 -10.67 12.10 -1.71
CA HIS A 79 -11.84 12.97 -1.54
C HIS A 79 -11.57 14.24 -0.73
N LYS A 80 -10.41 14.36 -0.05
CA LYS A 80 -10.10 15.47 0.85
C LYS A 80 -8.66 15.97 0.70
N GLY A 81 -8.07 15.83 -0.48
CA GLY A 81 -6.72 16.35 -0.75
C GLY A 81 -5.66 15.81 0.21
N GLY A 82 -5.72 14.52 0.55
CA GLY A 82 -4.70 13.86 1.36
C GLY A 82 -4.67 14.26 2.84
N GLU A 83 -5.72 14.85 3.38
CA GLU A 83 -5.79 15.18 4.82
C GLU A 83 -5.73 13.92 5.70
N ILE A 84 -4.77 13.85 6.63
CA ILE A 84 -4.68 12.75 7.59
C ILE A 84 -4.45 13.29 9.00
N ASP A 85 -4.99 12.58 9.98
CA ASP A 85 -4.70 12.80 11.39
C ASP A 85 -3.43 12.01 11.75
N THR A 86 -2.47 12.67 12.40
CA THR A 86 -1.22 12.05 12.88
C THR A 86 -1.05 12.36 14.37
N VAL A 87 -0.10 11.70 15.04
CA VAL A 87 0.28 12.06 16.42
C VAL A 87 0.67 13.53 16.60
N ASP A 88 1.17 14.19 15.55
CA ASP A 88 1.53 15.61 15.55
C ASP A 88 0.36 16.56 15.23
N GLY A 89 -0.84 16.00 15.02
CA GLY A 89 -2.03 16.72 14.57
C GLY A 89 -2.37 16.48 13.09
N ARG A 90 -3.41 17.18 12.63
CA ARG A 90 -3.92 17.07 11.26
C ARG A 90 -2.97 17.73 10.27
N LYS A 91 -2.60 17.01 9.21
CA LYS A 91 -1.76 17.49 8.10
C LYS A 91 -2.47 17.24 6.77
N SER A 92 -2.22 18.10 5.79
CA SER A 92 -2.68 17.95 4.40
C SER A 92 -1.47 17.91 3.49
N TYR A 93 -1.54 17.10 2.43
CA TYR A 93 -0.44 16.86 1.50
C TYR A 93 -0.94 17.05 0.08
N ASP A 94 -0.12 17.65 -0.79
CA ASP A 94 -0.42 17.71 -2.22
C ASP A 94 -0.16 16.34 -2.87
N VAL A 95 -1.12 15.44 -2.74
CA VAL A 95 -1.05 14.05 -3.24
C VAL A 95 -0.93 13.95 -4.76
N MET A 96 -1.20 15.04 -5.49
CA MET A 96 -1.04 15.11 -6.94
C MET A 96 0.39 15.43 -7.36
N SER A 97 1.24 15.86 -6.42
CA SER A 97 2.68 16.01 -6.63
C SER A 97 3.43 14.76 -6.17
N ARG A 98 4.60 14.51 -6.76
CA ARG A 98 5.46 13.40 -6.34
C ARG A 98 5.90 13.58 -4.88
N GLU A 99 6.36 14.77 -4.54
CA GLU A 99 6.89 15.08 -3.22
C GLU A 99 5.79 14.96 -2.16
N GLY A 100 4.60 15.50 -2.43
CA GLY A 100 3.45 15.40 -1.51
C GLY A 100 2.93 13.97 -1.39
N PHE A 101 2.93 13.16 -2.46
CA PHE A 101 2.67 11.72 -2.35
C PHE A 101 3.70 11.00 -1.47
N ASP A 102 5.00 11.26 -1.68
CA ASP A 102 6.07 10.62 -0.90
C ASP A 102 5.97 10.97 0.59
N GLU A 103 5.61 12.22 0.91
CA GLU A 103 5.36 12.67 2.29
C GLU A 103 4.09 12.07 2.89
N TRP A 104 2.97 12.05 2.15
CA TRP A 104 1.72 11.42 2.59
C TRP A 104 1.94 9.93 2.86
N HIS A 105 2.59 9.22 1.94
CA HIS A 105 2.88 7.79 2.07
C HIS A 105 3.72 7.49 3.31
N LYS A 106 4.76 8.30 3.52
CA LYS A 106 5.61 8.20 4.71
C LYS A 106 4.82 8.42 5.99
N ALA A 107 3.96 9.44 6.02
CA ALA A 107 3.16 9.77 7.19
C ALA A 107 2.17 8.65 7.52
N VAL A 108 1.44 8.13 6.53
CA VAL A 108 0.52 6.99 6.71
C VAL A 108 1.24 5.74 7.19
N CYS A 109 2.40 5.42 6.59
CA CYS A 109 3.20 4.29 7.06
C CYS A 109 3.69 4.49 8.50
N THR A 110 4.11 5.71 8.85
CA THR A 110 4.64 6.03 10.19
C THR A 110 3.55 5.90 11.24
N GLU A 111 2.37 6.46 11.01
CA GLU A 111 1.24 6.36 11.94
C GLU A 111 0.76 4.91 12.08
N PHE A 112 0.72 4.15 10.97
CA PHE A 112 0.46 2.72 11.03
C PHE A 112 1.46 1.98 11.93
N LEU A 113 2.75 2.33 11.86
CA LEU A 113 3.76 1.76 12.76
C LEU A 113 3.55 2.17 14.21
N THR A 114 3.21 3.43 14.49
CA THR A 114 2.90 3.93 15.85
C THR A 114 1.78 3.12 16.48
N LEU A 115 0.68 2.91 15.74
CA LEU A 115 -0.45 2.11 16.19
C LEU A 115 -0.04 0.68 16.56
N PHE A 116 0.93 0.06 15.89
CA PHE A 116 1.35 -1.31 16.26
C PHE A 116 2.50 -1.36 17.28
N ASN A 117 3.41 -0.40 17.27
CA ASN A 117 4.68 -0.46 18.01
C ASN A 117 4.68 0.33 19.31
N GLU A 118 3.91 1.40 19.41
CA GLU A 118 3.88 2.24 20.62
C GLU A 118 2.63 1.90 21.43
N ASP A 119 1.47 2.02 20.80
CA ASP A 119 0.17 1.75 21.42
C ASP A 119 0.02 0.25 21.78
N ASN A 120 0.65 -0.64 21.01
CA ASN A 120 0.35 -2.08 21.05
C ASN A 120 1.56 -3.02 21.21
N ARG A 121 2.69 -2.52 21.70
CA ARG A 121 3.92 -3.31 21.96
C ARG A 121 3.75 -4.57 22.81
N LYS A 122 2.66 -4.66 23.58
CA LYS A 122 2.35 -5.84 24.42
C LYS A 122 1.50 -6.89 23.69
N ILE A 123 0.87 -6.52 22.58
CA ILE A 123 -0.09 -7.35 21.84
C ILE A 123 0.54 -7.89 20.57
N TYR A 124 1.33 -7.07 19.85
CA TYR A 124 1.95 -7.46 18.58
C TYR A 124 3.47 -7.41 18.67
N GLN A 125 4.13 -8.28 17.89
CA GLN A 125 5.56 -8.12 17.65
C GLN A 125 5.83 -6.80 16.91
N PRO A 126 6.99 -6.16 17.15
CA PRO A 126 7.37 -4.94 16.45
C PRO A 126 7.27 -5.08 14.93
N VAL A 127 6.63 -4.10 14.32
CA VAL A 127 6.43 -3.95 12.87
C VAL A 127 7.51 -3.01 12.35
N ALA A 128 8.18 -3.40 11.27
CA ALA A 128 9.13 -2.54 10.56
C ALA A 128 8.47 -1.87 9.35
N TYR A 129 9.11 -0.81 8.84
CA TYR A 129 8.57 -0.01 7.73
C TYR A 129 8.28 -0.85 6.48
N GLY A 130 9.08 -1.89 6.24
CA GLY A 130 8.86 -2.88 5.20
C GLY A 130 7.47 -3.51 5.16
N LYS A 131 6.86 -3.76 6.33
CA LYS A 131 5.49 -4.27 6.44
C LYS A 131 4.47 -3.16 6.22
N ALA A 132 4.70 -1.97 6.76
CA ALA A 132 3.81 -0.82 6.59
C ALA A 132 3.69 -0.39 5.12
N GLN A 133 4.80 -0.27 4.38
CA GLN A 133 4.76 0.06 2.96
C GLN A 133 4.02 -1.00 2.14
N LYS A 134 4.15 -2.28 2.49
CA LYS A 134 3.44 -3.35 1.78
C LYS A 134 1.94 -3.20 1.97
N ALA A 135 1.50 -2.86 3.19
CA ALA A 135 0.10 -2.57 3.50
C ALA A 135 -0.46 -1.50 2.58
N VAL A 136 0.17 -0.32 2.59
CA VAL A 136 -0.29 0.87 1.88
C VAL A 136 -0.24 0.63 0.37
N ASN A 137 0.85 0.06 -0.15
CA ASN A 137 1.01 -0.15 -1.59
C ASN A 137 0.04 -1.23 -2.13
N MET A 138 -0.26 -2.26 -1.34
CA MET A 138 -1.28 -3.26 -1.73
C MET A 138 -2.68 -2.65 -1.79
N VAL A 139 -3.02 -1.70 -0.91
CA VAL A 139 -4.32 -0.99 -1.01
C VAL A 139 -4.43 -0.24 -2.33
N PHE A 140 -3.41 0.51 -2.73
CA PHE A 140 -3.39 1.18 -4.05
C PHE A 140 -3.55 0.18 -5.20
N LYS A 141 -2.85 -0.95 -5.14
CA LYS A 141 -2.95 -2.01 -6.16
C LYS A 141 -4.36 -2.54 -6.30
N TYR A 142 -5.04 -2.82 -5.19
CA TYR A 142 -6.42 -3.30 -5.24
C TYR A 142 -7.39 -2.23 -5.74
N LEU A 143 -7.23 -0.99 -5.31
CA LEU A 143 -8.05 0.12 -5.78
C LEU A 143 -7.88 0.34 -7.29
N TYR A 144 -6.66 0.24 -7.81
CA TYR A 144 -6.37 0.35 -9.23
C TYR A 144 -7.01 -0.78 -10.07
N CYS A 145 -7.30 -1.94 -9.45
CA CYS A 145 -7.94 -3.07 -10.12
C CYS A 145 -9.46 -3.09 -10.02
N TYR A 146 -10.11 -2.13 -9.34
CA TYR A 146 -11.57 -2.07 -9.28
C TYR A 146 -12.16 -1.45 -10.55
N ASP A 147 -13.27 -2.02 -11.02
CA ASP A 147 -14.09 -1.42 -12.09
C ASP A 147 -14.53 -0.04 -11.63
N GLY A 148 -14.21 1.02 -12.38
CA GLY A 148 -14.46 2.41 -11.97
C GLY A 148 -13.24 3.19 -11.49
N ALA A 149 -12.10 2.52 -11.32
CA ALA A 149 -10.82 3.17 -11.04
C ALA A 149 -10.32 4.04 -12.21
N GLU A 150 -10.92 3.91 -13.40
CA GLU A 150 -10.57 4.70 -14.59
C GLU A 150 -10.66 6.20 -14.30
N LYS A 151 -11.71 6.64 -13.59
CA LYS A 151 -11.86 8.05 -13.21
C LYS A 151 -10.65 8.57 -12.42
N TYR A 152 -10.21 7.83 -11.42
CA TYR A 152 -9.07 8.22 -10.57
C TYR A 152 -7.74 8.09 -11.32
N THR A 153 -7.66 7.17 -12.26
CA THR A 153 -6.50 7.02 -13.16
C THR A 153 -6.39 8.22 -14.09
N ASP A 154 -7.49 8.61 -14.73
CA ASP A 154 -7.59 9.78 -15.62
C ASP A 154 -7.33 11.09 -14.88
N GLU A 155 -7.78 11.19 -13.63
CA GLU A 155 -7.49 12.31 -12.72
C GLU A 155 -6.04 12.31 -12.21
N GLY A 156 -5.28 11.24 -12.41
CA GLY A 156 -3.85 11.15 -12.11
C GLY A 156 -3.50 10.67 -10.69
N TYR A 157 -4.47 10.20 -9.90
CA TYR A 157 -4.25 9.82 -8.49
C TYR A 157 -3.27 8.65 -8.30
N PHE A 158 -3.06 7.83 -9.32
CA PHE A 158 -2.12 6.70 -9.27
C PHE A 158 -0.74 7.03 -9.87
N ALA A 159 -0.53 8.24 -10.39
CA ALA A 159 0.68 8.60 -11.15
C ALA A 159 1.98 8.51 -10.32
N HIS A 160 1.87 8.70 -9.01
CA HIS A 160 3.01 8.73 -8.10
C HIS A 160 3.10 7.51 -7.18
N CYS A 161 2.17 6.56 -7.30
CA CYS A 161 2.15 5.35 -6.48
C CYS A 161 3.49 4.61 -6.49
N HIS A 162 3.89 4.17 -5.30
CA HIS A 162 5.06 3.32 -5.10
C HIS A 162 4.77 1.88 -5.54
N MET A 163 5.80 1.17 -6.00
CA MET A 163 5.73 -0.28 -6.20
C MET A 163 5.71 -0.98 -4.84
N ALA A 164 4.84 -1.95 -4.64
CA ALA A 164 4.82 -2.75 -3.42
C ALA A 164 6.09 -3.62 -3.32
N LEU A 165 6.94 -3.36 -2.34
CA LEU A 165 8.16 -4.14 -2.17
C LEU A 165 7.87 -5.46 -1.45
N ASP A 166 8.18 -6.58 -2.09
CA ASP A 166 8.16 -7.93 -1.54
C ASP A 166 9.30 -8.76 -2.11
N ASN A 167 9.31 -10.08 -1.88
CA ASN A 167 10.35 -10.95 -2.41
C ASN A 167 10.42 -10.96 -3.94
N LEU A 168 9.29 -10.88 -4.65
CA LEU A 168 9.26 -10.90 -6.11
C LEU A 168 9.79 -9.59 -6.67
N THR A 169 9.24 -8.47 -6.20
CA THR A 169 9.65 -7.15 -6.70
C THR A 169 11.09 -6.80 -6.31
N LEU A 170 11.57 -7.21 -5.12
CA LEU A 170 12.99 -7.05 -4.77
C LEU A 170 13.91 -7.97 -5.57
N ASN A 171 13.47 -9.18 -5.94
CA ASN A 171 14.27 -10.07 -6.79
C ASN A 171 14.40 -9.51 -8.21
N TRP A 172 13.34 -8.92 -8.76
CA TRP A 172 13.42 -8.20 -10.02
C TRP A 172 14.30 -6.96 -9.92
N TYR A 173 14.11 -6.15 -8.88
CA TYR A 173 14.94 -4.97 -8.63
C TYR A 173 16.44 -5.30 -8.62
N LYS A 174 16.83 -6.39 -7.92
CA LYS A 174 18.21 -6.90 -7.87
C LYS A 174 18.79 -7.28 -9.23
N LYS A 175 17.95 -7.75 -10.15
CA LYS A 175 18.37 -8.24 -11.47
C LYS A 175 18.45 -7.13 -12.50
N GLU A 176 17.46 -6.25 -12.50
CA GLU A 176 17.22 -5.31 -13.61
C GLU A 176 17.57 -3.87 -13.26
N VAL A 177 17.45 -3.48 -11.98
CA VAL A 177 17.51 -2.07 -11.58
C VAL A 177 18.84 -1.73 -10.92
N ALA A 178 19.12 -2.31 -9.75
CA ALA A 178 20.33 -2.03 -8.99
C ALA A 178 20.56 -3.07 -7.87
N TYR A 179 21.74 -3.02 -7.24
CA TYR A 179 21.96 -3.73 -5.99
C TYR A 179 21.22 -3.01 -4.84
N PRO A 180 20.53 -3.72 -3.93
CA PRO A 180 19.75 -3.09 -2.88
C PRO A 180 20.65 -2.42 -1.84
N PRO A 181 20.20 -1.31 -1.25
CA PRO A 181 20.98 -0.58 -0.24
C PRO A 181 21.04 -1.31 1.12
N THR A 182 20.48 -2.52 1.21
CA THR A 182 20.42 -3.31 2.44
C THR A 182 20.27 -4.79 2.12
N ASP A 183 20.86 -5.63 2.96
CA ASP A 183 20.74 -7.09 2.91
C ASP A 183 19.57 -7.62 3.76
N CYS A 184 18.77 -6.74 4.38
CA CYS A 184 17.61 -7.16 5.17
C CYS A 184 16.45 -7.66 4.29
N ALA A 185 15.57 -8.48 4.87
CA ALA A 185 14.33 -8.88 4.21
C ALA A 185 13.43 -7.65 3.93
N TRP A 186 12.56 -7.75 2.92
CA TRP A 186 11.62 -6.67 2.59
C TRP A 186 10.79 -6.25 3.80
N SER A 187 10.43 -7.20 4.68
CA SER A 187 9.61 -6.97 5.86
C SER A 187 10.32 -6.13 6.92
N ASP A 188 11.65 -6.10 6.90
CA ASP A 188 12.50 -5.42 7.88
C ASP A 188 13.13 -4.13 7.33
N LEU A 189 12.70 -3.70 6.14
CA LEU A 189 13.17 -2.45 5.53
C LEU A 189 12.92 -1.26 6.46
N LYS A 190 13.89 -0.35 6.48
CA LYS A 190 13.78 0.99 7.07
C LYS A 190 13.39 1.99 5.98
N TYR A 191 12.79 3.11 6.37
CA TYR A 191 12.33 4.15 5.45
C TYR A 191 13.42 4.61 4.46
N GLY A 192 14.66 4.86 4.93
CA GLY A 192 15.76 5.32 4.06
C GLY A 192 16.06 4.36 2.91
N ALA A 193 16.22 3.06 3.22
CA ALA A 193 16.42 2.04 2.19
C ALA A 193 15.21 1.90 1.27
N TYR A 194 14.00 1.98 1.84
CA TYR A 194 12.75 1.91 1.08
C TYR A 194 12.66 3.03 0.03
N ILE A 195 12.83 4.29 0.42
CA ILE A 195 12.66 5.43 -0.49
C ILE A 195 13.75 5.49 -1.56
N GLU A 196 14.96 5.02 -1.22
CA GLU A 196 16.05 4.85 -2.17
C GLU A 196 15.69 3.82 -3.25
N ILE A 197 15.17 2.64 -2.85
CA ILE A 197 14.68 1.63 -3.80
C ILE A 197 13.58 2.21 -4.69
N GLN A 198 12.59 2.91 -4.13
CA GLN A 198 11.51 3.54 -4.92
C GLN A 198 12.04 4.57 -5.91
N THR A 199 13.02 5.37 -5.50
CA THR A 199 13.67 6.37 -6.37
C THR A 199 14.40 5.68 -7.52
N ASN A 200 15.13 4.61 -7.23
CA ASN A 200 15.83 3.81 -8.23
C ASN A 200 14.85 3.17 -9.23
N ILE A 201 13.74 2.61 -8.75
CA ILE A 201 12.68 2.06 -9.60
C ILE A 201 12.11 3.15 -10.53
N ARG A 202 11.71 4.31 -9.99
CA ARG A 202 11.17 5.41 -10.79
C ARG A 202 12.15 5.90 -11.86
N ASN A 203 13.43 6.00 -11.52
CA ASN A 203 14.47 6.42 -12.47
C ASN A 203 14.66 5.38 -13.58
N TYR A 204 14.67 4.10 -13.23
CA TYR A 204 14.76 3.00 -14.21
C TYR A 204 13.57 2.99 -15.17
N LEU A 205 12.34 3.08 -14.64
CA LEU A 205 11.11 3.04 -15.44
C LEU A 205 10.94 4.24 -16.38
N LYS A 206 11.55 5.40 -16.05
CA LYS A 206 11.61 6.56 -16.94
C LYS A 206 12.68 6.44 -18.03
N GLY A 207 13.64 5.54 -17.86
CA GLY A 207 14.71 5.31 -18.83
C GLY A 207 14.17 4.68 -20.11
N SER A 208 14.73 5.09 -21.25
CA SER A 208 14.35 4.55 -22.57
C SER A 208 14.66 3.06 -22.75
N SER A 209 15.42 2.46 -21.83
CA SER A 209 15.76 1.04 -21.81
C SER A 209 14.74 0.16 -21.08
N SER A 210 13.81 0.74 -20.31
CA SER A 210 12.81 -0.05 -19.59
C SER A 210 11.76 -0.62 -20.55
N PRO A 211 11.54 -1.95 -20.58
CA PRO A 211 10.44 -2.54 -21.32
C PRO A 211 9.10 -2.45 -20.57
N LEU A 212 9.10 -1.89 -19.34
CA LEU A 212 7.95 -1.80 -18.45
C LEU A 212 7.30 -0.41 -18.51
N PRO A 213 6.01 -0.29 -18.13
CA PRO A 213 5.35 1.01 -17.97
C PRO A 213 6.15 1.98 -17.09
N SER A 214 6.06 3.28 -17.39
CA SER A 214 6.75 4.33 -16.62
C SER A 214 6.17 4.52 -15.22
N ASN A 215 4.91 4.12 -15.01
CA ASN A 215 4.25 4.11 -13.72
C ASN A 215 4.67 2.88 -12.91
N ALA A 216 5.12 3.08 -11.66
CA ALA A 216 5.66 2.00 -10.82
C ALA A 216 4.59 1.00 -10.35
N LEU A 217 3.35 1.46 -10.12
CA LEU A 217 2.22 0.59 -9.78
C LEU A 217 1.87 -0.31 -10.98
N GLU A 218 1.85 0.25 -12.19
CA GLU A 218 1.58 -0.51 -13.42
C GLU A 218 2.70 -1.50 -13.73
N ALA A 219 3.96 -1.08 -13.58
CA ALA A 219 5.11 -1.95 -13.78
C ALA A 219 5.10 -3.18 -12.87
N GLU A 220 4.53 -3.06 -11.66
CA GLU A 220 4.42 -4.18 -10.71
C GLU A 220 3.65 -5.37 -11.28
N PHE A 221 2.69 -5.16 -12.20
CA PHE A 221 1.92 -6.26 -12.81
C PHE A 221 2.73 -7.12 -13.80
N TYR A 222 3.92 -6.66 -14.18
CA TYR A 222 4.79 -7.32 -15.15
C TYR A 222 6.00 -8.01 -14.52
N VAL A 223 6.23 -7.73 -13.23
CA VAL A 223 7.34 -8.23 -12.41
C VAL A 223 6.93 -9.53 -11.71
#